data_AF-A0A6M3KPX8-F1
#
_entry.id   AF-A0A6M3KPX8-F1
#
_cell.length_a   1.000
_cell.length_b   1.000
_cell.length_c   1.000
_cell.angle_alpha   90.00
_cell.angle_beta   90.00
_cell.angle_gamma   90.00
#
_symmetry.space_group_name_H-M   'P 1'
#
loop_
_entity.id
_entity.type
_entity.pdbx_description
1 polymer ?
#
loop_
_entity_poly.entity_id
_entity_poly.type
_entity_poly.pdbx_seq_one_letter_code
_entity_poly.pdbx_strand_id
1 'polypeptide(L)'
;MSGTTRQKVELEKLISELIKKIVDIDSDETKGQSEKTKLISRAATNFKSQLHDDKRRKEDMKITLSTYRKYMTLARNEITAQNWRHHSLGQQIERLSRKYPELADQLQAIEQLPTITELRMAHKALLDSMKDNVEAYEDLKAMKLDHEVMRHLVMPASKKAKLADMAAEALDEKKNSAVQLQYGELMPKVLDLLTRKTRTVGGDSVFAFGRLALGIALATGRRMIEVIYQGEFEKVDSERLTFRGQAKKRGGADYSEEYTIYTTVDADIVMNAIANLRKLQEVTELGVYESLGETKRNDAINKRCAKTLNTAAKLFFNDETRVFKDSRAIWARIVYEKHFKVDPYWAKKDEDLFWQAMLGHEDLETQKSYKQFKIEFTEWEPEQPAADGFANRAEALAALDAKMSERAALLKIHEWAKAKIEADPEAQITQTQIIRELGSNRKVIGDYLQLAADALATQNPVPEVQTVKAPKPARRQAKKIEKPAPAVKPAATEKPEVKFSRIDAEHHEGWVMVAGEEVVRVKIKGSAMDAMRAAFDAYTGR
;
A
#
# COMPACT_ATOMS: atom_id res chain seq x y z
N MET A 1 -5.74 -26.89 -19.21
CA MET A 1 -4.60 -26.42 -20.03
C MET A 1 -3.72 -25.54 -19.16
N SER A 2 -2.47 -25.93 -18.94
CA SER A 2 -1.53 -25.24 -18.08
C SER A 2 -1.20 -23.85 -18.64
N GLY A 3 -1.66 -22.81 -17.97
CA GLY A 3 -1.23 -21.44 -18.20
C GLY A 3 0.19 -21.27 -17.69
N THR A 4 1.18 -21.85 -18.38
CA THR A 4 2.57 -21.48 -18.20
C THR A 4 2.66 -20.03 -18.65
N THR A 5 2.61 -19.10 -17.69
CA THR A 5 2.90 -17.68 -17.93
C THR A 5 4.18 -17.62 -18.74
N ARG A 6 4.10 -17.23 -20.02
CA ARG A 6 5.26 -16.98 -20.88
C ARG A 6 6.11 -15.92 -20.19
N GLN A 7 7.13 -16.34 -19.46
CA GLN A 7 8.05 -15.43 -18.81
C GLN A 7 8.83 -14.75 -19.94
N LYS A 8 8.53 -13.47 -20.22
CA LYS A 8 9.13 -12.74 -21.35
C LYS A 8 10.67 -12.65 -21.25
N VAL A 9 11.21 -12.88 -20.06
CA VAL A 9 12.64 -12.83 -19.75
C VAL A 9 13.00 -13.87 -18.68
N GLU A 10 14.05 -14.67 -18.92
CA GLU A 10 14.69 -15.56 -17.94
C GLU A 10 15.63 -14.75 -17.02
N LEU A 11 15.05 -14.03 -16.05
CA LEU A 11 15.79 -13.07 -15.23
C LEU A 11 16.97 -13.69 -14.47
N GLU A 12 16.77 -14.86 -13.85
CA GLU A 12 17.80 -15.53 -13.04
C GLU A 12 19.03 -15.86 -13.86
N LYS A 13 18.83 -16.41 -15.06
CA LYS A 13 19.91 -16.68 -16.01
C LYS A 13 20.66 -15.41 -16.39
N LEU A 14 19.95 -14.32 -16.71
CA LEU A 14 20.59 -13.05 -17.05
C LEU A 14 21.40 -12.46 -15.89
N ILE A 15 20.93 -12.60 -14.65
CA ILE A 15 21.66 -12.14 -13.47
C ILE A 15 22.92 -13.00 -13.27
N SER A 16 22.82 -14.33 -13.36
CA SER A 16 23.96 -15.23 -13.25
C SER A 16 25.02 -14.97 -14.33
N GLU A 17 24.60 -14.73 -15.57
CA GLU A 17 25.50 -14.34 -16.67
C GLU A 17 26.20 -13.00 -16.41
N LEU A 18 25.47 -12.02 -15.85
CA LEU A 18 26.03 -10.72 -15.48
C LEU A 18 27.09 -10.87 -14.36
N ILE A 19 26.76 -11.60 -13.29
CA ILE A 19 27.66 -11.85 -12.15
C ILE A 19 28.92 -12.56 -12.65
N LYS A 20 28.77 -13.64 -13.44
CA LYS A 20 29.90 -14.36 -14.00
C LYS A 20 30.83 -13.45 -14.81
N LYS A 21 30.26 -12.63 -15.71
CA LYS A 21 31.05 -11.68 -16.50
C LYS A 21 31.80 -10.67 -15.64
N ILE A 22 31.20 -10.20 -14.55
CA ILE A 22 31.85 -9.26 -13.63
C ILE A 22 33.03 -9.95 -12.94
N VAL A 23 32.83 -11.15 -12.40
CA VAL A 23 33.90 -11.96 -11.80
C VAL A 23 35.05 -12.14 -12.79
N ASP A 24 34.76 -12.58 -14.02
CA ASP A 24 35.77 -12.80 -15.06
C ASP A 24 36.55 -11.51 -15.40
N ILE A 25 35.91 -10.34 -15.36
CA ILE A 25 36.56 -9.04 -15.60
C ILE A 25 37.44 -8.63 -14.41
N ASP A 26 36.94 -8.80 -13.18
CA ASP A 26 37.64 -8.36 -11.98
C ASP A 26 38.85 -9.24 -11.67
N SER A 27 38.74 -10.55 -11.91
CA SER A 27 39.83 -11.52 -11.72
C SER A 27 40.94 -11.44 -12.79
N ASP A 28 40.72 -10.71 -13.88
CA ASP A 28 41.72 -10.57 -14.94
C ASP A 28 42.80 -9.56 -14.55
N GLU A 29 43.97 -10.05 -14.15
CA GLU A 29 45.12 -9.23 -13.76
C GLU A 29 45.80 -8.53 -14.94
N THR A 30 45.56 -8.98 -16.18
CA THR A 30 46.17 -8.39 -17.38
C THR A 30 45.55 -7.05 -17.77
N LYS A 31 44.35 -6.76 -17.26
CA LYS A 31 43.58 -5.57 -17.60
C LYS A 31 43.75 -4.47 -16.56
N GLY A 32 44.08 -3.26 -17.03
CA GLY A 32 44.09 -2.07 -16.19
C GLY A 32 42.69 -1.64 -15.72
N GLN A 33 42.61 -0.87 -14.64
CA GLN A 33 41.33 -0.46 -14.04
C GLN A 33 40.40 0.32 -15.00
N SER A 34 40.98 1.14 -15.88
CA SER A 34 40.22 1.87 -16.92
C SER A 34 39.54 0.91 -17.90
N GLU A 35 40.21 -0.18 -18.27
CA GLU A 35 39.66 -1.19 -19.16
C GLU A 35 38.59 -2.03 -18.44
N LYS A 36 38.85 -2.46 -17.20
CA LYS A 36 37.84 -3.15 -16.37
C LYS A 36 36.55 -2.33 -16.25
N THR A 37 36.68 -1.03 -15.96
CA THR A 37 35.54 -0.11 -15.86
C THR A 37 34.73 -0.05 -17.17
N LYS A 38 35.40 0.04 -18.33
CA LYS A 38 34.73 0.01 -19.65
C LYS A 38 33.98 -1.31 -19.89
N LEU A 39 34.59 -2.44 -19.54
CA LEU A 39 33.99 -3.77 -19.71
C LEU A 39 32.80 -3.99 -18.77
N ILE A 40 32.88 -3.56 -17.52
CA ILE A 40 31.77 -3.61 -16.55
C ILE A 40 30.59 -2.77 -17.04
N SER A 41 30.85 -1.55 -17.53
CA SER A 41 29.83 -0.69 -18.13
C SER A 41 29.14 -1.36 -19.34
N ARG A 42 29.93 -2.03 -20.19
CA ARG A 42 29.41 -2.80 -21.32
C ARG A 42 28.58 -4.00 -20.88
N ALA A 43 29.00 -4.73 -19.84
CA ALA A 43 28.25 -5.85 -19.27
C ALA A 43 26.88 -5.40 -18.74
N ALA A 44 26.84 -4.31 -17.97
CA ALA A 44 25.60 -3.72 -17.47
C ALA A 44 24.69 -3.21 -18.61
N THR A 45 25.26 -2.63 -19.68
CA THR A 45 24.53 -2.18 -20.86
C THR A 45 23.92 -3.36 -21.64
N ASN A 46 24.66 -4.45 -21.77
CA ASN A 46 24.17 -5.68 -22.39
C ASN A 46 23.02 -6.29 -21.57
N PHE A 47 23.15 -6.34 -20.24
CA PHE A 47 22.09 -6.78 -19.34
C PHE A 47 20.82 -5.94 -19.52
N LYS A 48 20.94 -4.60 -19.51
CA LYS A 48 19.79 -3.69 -19.73
C LYS A 48 19.16 -3.89 -21.12
N SER A 49 19.96 -4.08 -22.16
CA SER A 49 19.49 -4.38 -23.53
C SER A 49 18.71 -5.69 -23.57
N GLN A 50 19.24 -6.76 -22.97
CA GLN A 50 18.57 -8.05 -22.88
C GLN A 50 17.29 -8.00 -22.05
N LEU A 51 17.21 -7.09 -21.08
CA LEU A 51 16.06 -6.93 -20.21
C LEU A 51 14.93 -6.12 -20.86
N HIS A 52 15.26 -4.98 -21.47
CA HIS A 52 14.27 -4.04 -22.04
C HIS A 52 14.82 -3.15 -23.16
N ASP A 53 16.10 -2.74 -23.11
CA ASP A 53 16.62 -1.64 -23.95
C ASP A 53 16.90 -2.04 -25.41
N ASP A 54 16.74 -3.31 -25.79
CA ASP A 54 16.86 -3.73 -27.19
C ASP A 54 15.80 -3.06 -28.06
N LYS A 55 16.24 -2.06 -28.83
CA LYS A 55 15.40 -1.25 -29.74
C LYS A 55 14.75 -2.09 -30.84
N ARG A 56 15.30 -3.26 -31.16
CA ARG A 56 14.77 -4.17 -32.20
C ARG A 56 13.55 -4.94 -31.70
N ARG A 57 13.34 -5.04 -30.38
CA ARG A 57 12.15 -5.69 -29.82
C ARG A 57 10.94 -4.80 -30.02
N LYS A 58 9.86 -5.39 -30.53
CA LYS A 58 8.54 -4.76 -30.58
C LYS A 58 8.05 -4.47 -29.16
N GLU A 59 7.22 -3.44 -29.02
CA GLU A 59 6.79 -2.94 -27.70
C GLU A 59 5.93 -3.95 -26.93
N ASP A 60 5.10 -4.71 -27.64
CA ASP A 60 4.29 -5.81 -27.09
C ASP A 60 5.14 -6.96 -26.51
N MET A 61 6.35 -7.15 -27.05
CA MET A 61 7.31 -8.15 -26.58
C MET A 61 8.17 -7.65 -25.42
N LYS A 62 8.15 -6.35 -25.12
CA LYS A 62 8.88 -5.81 -23.96
C LYS A 62 8.12 -6.06 -22.66
N ILE A 63 8.89 -6.10 -21.58
CA ILE A 63 8.34 -6.01 -20.22
C ILE A 63 7.93 -4.55 -19.96
N THR A 64 6.98 -4.34 -19.05
CA THR A 64 6.60 -2.98 -18.65
C THR A 64 7.76 -2.24 -17.97
N LEU A 65 7.74 -0.90 -17.98
CA LEU A 65 8.75 -0.10 -17.28
C LEU A 65 8.79 -0.40 -15.77
N SER A 66 7.63 -0.69 -15.15
CA SER A 66 7.55 -1.10 -13.74
C SER A 66 8.24 -2.43 -13.49
N THR A 67 8.05 -3.40 -14.38
CA THR A 67 8.74 -4.71 -14.34
C THR A 67 10.24 -4.54 -14.57
N TYR A 68 10.65 -3.69 -15.51
CA TYR A 68 12.05 -3.35 -15.75
C TYR A 68 12.72 -2.77 -14.50
N ARG A 69 12.07 -1.80 -13.82
CA ARG A 69 12.57 -1.26 -12.53
C ARG A 69 12.71 -2.36 -11.48
N LYS A 70 11.71 -3.24 -11.36
CA LYS A 70 11.73 -4.35 -10.41
C LYS A 70 12.91 -5.29 -10.69
N TYR A 71 13.07 -5.72 -11.93
CA TYR A 71 14.13 -6.64 -12.34
C TYR A 71 15.53 -6.04 -12.18
N MET A 72 15.71 -4.74 -12.47
CA MET A 72 16.94 -4.02 -12.15
C MET A 72 17.23 -4.00 -10.65
N THR A 73 16.20 -3.82 -9.81
CA THR A 73 16.36 -3.87 -8.34
C THR A 73 16.79 -5.25 -7.86
N LEU A 74 16.19 -6.32 -8.42
CA LEU A 74 16.59 -7.69 -8.10
C LEU A 74 18.04 -7.98 -8.48
N ALA A 75 18.48 -7.57 -9.68
CA ALA A 75 19.87 -7.72 -10.10
C ALA A 75 20.85 -6.99 -9.15
N ARG A 76 20.52 -5.78 -8.71
CA ARG A 76 21.32 -5.02 -7.73
C ARG A 76 21.38 -5.72 -6.36
N ASN A 77 20.29 -6.34 -5.93
CA ASN A 77 20.26 -7.09 -4.68
C ASN A 77 21.16 -8.34 -4.75
N GLU A 78 21.13 -9.08 -5.86
CA GLU A 78 22.02 -10.24 -6.05
C GLU A 78 23.50 -9.84 -6.12
N ILE A 79 23.82 -8.69 -6.72
CA ILE A 79 25.18 -8.13 -6.69
C ILE A 79 25.59 -7.71 -5.27
N THR A 80 24.67 -7.12 -4.50
CA THR A 80 24.93 -6.80 -3.08
C THR A 80 25.22 -8.08 -2.28
N ALA A 81 24.53 -9.18 -2.59
CA ALA A 81 24.77 -10.48 -1.94
C ALA A 81 26.15 -11.07 -2.25
N GLN A 82 26.82 -10.65 -3.33
CA GLN A 82 28.22 -11.02 -3.59
C GLN A 82 29.22 -10.29 -2.70
N ASN A 83 28.77 -9.32 -1.90
CA ASN A 83 29.61 -8.55 -0.98
C ASN A 83 30.74 -7.75 -1.64
N TRP A 84 30.59 -7.41 -2.93
CA TRP A 84 31.61 -6.66 -3.66
C TRP A 84 31.61 -5.17 -3.31
N ARG A 85 32.82 -4.62 -3.20
CA ARG A 85 33.07 -3.21 -2.86
C ARG A 85 33.66 -2.46 -4.04
N HIS A 86 33.65 -1.14 -3.97
CA HIS A 86 34.37 -0.34 -4.94
C HIS A 86 35.89 -0.56 -4.82
N HIS A 87 36.56 -0.77 -5.96
CA HIS A 87 38.02 -1.00 -6.00
C HIS A 87 38.85 0.13 -5.35
N SER A 88 38.39 1.38 -5.43
CA SER A 88 39.08 2.53 -4.83
C SER A 88 38.65 2.83 -3.38
N LEU A 89 37.94 1.93 -2.70
CA LEU A 89 37.43 2.21 -1.36
C LEU A 89 38.57 2.46 -0.35
N GLY A 90 39.57 1.57 -0.28
CA GLY A 90 40.70 1.73 0.64
C GLY A 90 41.49 3.01 0.38
N GLN A 91 41.75 3.33 -0.90
CA GLN A 91 42.41 4.59 -1.26
C GLN A 91 41.59 5.84 -0.87
N GLN A 92 40.26 5.78 -0.99
CA GLN A 92 39.39 6.88 -0.55
C GLN A 92 39.44 7.04 0.97
N ILE A 93 39.42 5.93 1.71
CA ILE A 93 39.52 5.92 3.18
C ILE A 93 40.86 6.51 3.61
N GLU A 94 41.98 6.04 3.08
CA GLU A 94 43.31 6.57 3.39
C GLU A 94 43.42 8.07 3.14
N ARG A 95 42.90 8.55 1.99
CA ARG A 95 42.90 9.97 1.65
C ARG A 95 42.06 10.79 2.63
N LEU A 96 40.88 10.30 3.02
CA LEU A 96 39.99 10.98 3.95
C LEU A 96 40.52 10.95 5.39
N SER A 97 41.11 9.85 5.83
CA SER A 97 41.78 9.75 7.13
C SER A 97 42.94 10.75 7.27
N ARG A 98 43.65 11.06 6.17
CA ARG A 98 44.69 12.12 6.16
C ARG A 98 44.10 13.53 6.22
N LYS A 99 42.97 13.75 5.55
CA LYS A 99 42.31 15.07 5.48
C LYS A 99 41.56 15.40 6.77
N TYR A 100 40.96 14.39 7.40
CA TYR A 100 40.17 14.47 8.63
C TYR A 100 40.71 13.46 9.66
N PRO A 101 41.83 13.76 10.34
CA PRO A 101 42.47 12.85 11.29
C PRO A 101 41.53 12.38 12.43
N GLU A 102 40.61 13.23 12.85
CA GLU A 102 39.59 12.94 13.87
C GLU A 102 38.61 11.84 13.44
N LEU A 103 38.47 11.59 12.13
CA LEU A 103 37.61 10.54 11.57
C LEU A 103 38.40 9.28 11.20
N ALA A 104 39.73 9.28 11.35
CA ALA A 104 40.59 8.23 10.82
C ALA A 104 40.23 6.85 11.38
N ASP A 105 40.04 6.73 12.70
CA ASP A 105 39.69 5.47 13.36
C ASP A 105 38.33 4.93 12.90
N GLN A 106 37.34 5.82 12.76
CA GLN A 106 36.00 5.44 12.30
C GLN A 106 36.02 4.99 10.83
N LEU A 107 36.76 5.70 9.97
CA LEU A 107 36.91 5.34 8.56
C LEU A 107 37.62 3.99 8.39
N GLN A 108 38.68 3.74 9.17
CA GLN A 108 39.37 2.45 9.18
C GLN A 108 38.46 1.33 9.70
N ALA A 109 37.70 1.57 10.77
CA ALA A 109 36.73 0.61 11.29
C ALA A 109 35.67 0.24 10.23
N ILE A 110 35.20 1.21 9.45
CA ILE A 110 34.26 0.98 8.34
C ILE A 110 34.86 0.06 7.27
N GLU A 111 36.16 0.19 6.97
CA GLU A 111 36.84 -0.67 6.00
C GLU A 111 36.87 -2.14 6.45
N GLN A 112 37.02 -2.38 7.75
CA GLN A 112 37.15 -3.73 8.31
C GLN A 112 35.81 -4.46 8.50
N LEU A 113 34.68 -3.79 8.32
CA LEU A 113 33.36 -4.43 8.44
C LEU A 113 33.23 -5.58 7.43
N PRO A 114 32.71 -6.76 7.80
CA PRO A 114 32.70 -7.93 6.92
C PRO A 114 31.77 -7.76 5.71
N THR A 115 30.61 -7.12 5.88
CA THR A 115 29.60 -7.02 4.83
C THR A 115 29.43 -5.59 4.29
N ILE A 116 29.14 -5.48 2.98
CA ILE A 116 28.82 -4.20 2.32
C ILE A 116 27.58 -3.54 2.93
N THR A 117 26.65 -4.34 3.47
CA THR A 117 25.46 -3.83 4.14
C THR A 117 25.84 -3.12 5.45
N GLU A 118 26.65 -3.76 6.30
CA GLU A 118 27.16 -3.14 7.53
C GLU A 118 28.00 -1.91 7.21
N LEU A 119 28.85 -1.97 6.18
CA LEU A 119 29.65 -0.85 5.72
C LEU A 119 28.78 0.35 5.33
N ARG A 120 27.71 0.15 4.55
CA ARG A 120 26.77 1.22 4.19
C ARG A 120 26.05 1.79 5.42
N MET A 121 25.71 0.96 6.40
CA MET A 121 25.06 1.41 7.64
C MET A 121 26.01 2.27 8.48
N ALA A 122 27.24 1.81 8.68
CA ALA A 122 28.25 2.55 9.43
C ALA A 122 28.66 3.85 8.72
N HIS A 123 28.81 3.83 7.38
CA HIS A 123 29.03 5.03 6.58
C HIS A 123 27.87 6.03 6.70
N LYS A 124 26.62 5.57 6.67
CA LYS A 124 25.46 6.43 6.87
C LYS A 124 25.46 7.06 8.28
N ALA A 125 25.73 6.27 9.32
CA ALA A 125 25.81 6.78 10.69
C ALA A 125 26.92 7.84 10.84
N LEU A 126 28.08 7.59 10.23
CA LEU A 126 29.18 8.55 10.15
C LEU A 126 28.74 9.84 9.44
N LEU A 127 28.11 9.71 8.27
CA LEU A 127 27.61 10.85 7.51
C LEU A 127 26.56 11.66 8.29
N ASP A 128 25.67 10.98 9.01
CA ASP A 128 24.66 11.62 9.87
C ASP A 128 25.29 12.40 11.03
N SER A 129 26.42 11.92 11.59
CA SER A 129 27.16 12.62 12.65
C SER A 129 27.93 13.85 12.16
N MET A 130 28.14 13.99 10.85
CA MET A 130 28.95 15.05 10.24
C MET A 130 28.12 16.15 9.58
N LYS A 131 26.80 16.20 9.80
CA LYS A 131 25.90 17.19 9.16
C LYS A 131 26.30 18.64 9.41
N ASP A 132 26.92 18.92 10.55
CA ASP A 132 27.36 20.26 10.93
C ASP A 132 28.70 20.66 10.29
N ASN A 133 29.46 19.70 9.72
CA ASN A 133 30.68 19.94 8.98
C ASN A 133 30.45 19.72 7.48
N VAL A 134 30.13 20.80 6.77
CA VAL A 134 29.76 20.78 5.35
C VAL A 134 30.82 20.12 4.46
N GLU A 135 32.11 20.39 4.73
CA GLU A 135 33.20 19.89 3.88
C GLU A 135 33.39 18.38 4.07
N ALA A 136 33.51 17.93 5.32
CA ALA A 136 33.61 16.51 5.63
C ALA A 136 32.36 15.75 5.17
N TYR A 137 31.18 16.34 5.33
CA TYR A 137 29.92 15.77 4.87
C TYR A 137 29.91 15.51 3.36
N GLU A 138 30.26 16.50 2.53
CA GLU A 138 30.24 16.33 1.08
C GLU A 138 31.33 15.35 0.60
N ASP A 139 32.50 15.36 1.23
CA ASP A 139 33.57 14.40 0.93
C ASP A 139 33.18 12.96 1.28
N LEU A 140 32.61 12.74 2.47
CA LEU A 140 32.09 11.43 2.90
C LEU A 140 30.95 10.96 1.99
N LYS A 141 30.04 11.86 1.62
CA LYS A 141 28.92 11.58 0.71
C LYS A 141 29.38 11.22 -0.70
N ALA A 142 30.51 11.76 -1.15
CA ALA A 142 31.10 11.45 -2.45
C ALA A 142 31.81 10.09 -2.50
N MET A 143 32.00 9.42 -1.35
CA MET A 143 32.64 8.11 -1.29
C MET A 143 31.89 7.06 -2.11
N LYS A 144 32.65 6.31 -2.92
CA LYS A 144 32.14 5.16 -3.66
C LYS A 144 32.31 3.90 -2.81
N LEU A 145 31.20 3.36 -2.31
CA LEU A 145 31.18 2.15 -1.48
C LEU A 145 30.91 0.90 -2.33
N ASP A 146 29.94 1.01 -3.23
CA ASP A 146 29.43 -0.10 -4.03
C ASP A 146 30.33 -0.45 -5.20
N HIS A 147 30.31 -1.72 -5.59
CA HIS A 147 30.97 -2.17 -6.82
C HIS A 147 30.57 -1.31 -8.04
N GLU A 148 31.53 -1.03 -8.93
CA GLU A 148 31.38 -0.07 -10.05
C GLU A 148 30.17 -0.39 -10.94
N VAL A 149 29.82 -1.68 -11.08
CA VAL A 149 28.62 -2.13 -11.82
C VAL A 149 27.32 -1.45 -11.34
N MET A 150 27.20 -1.13 -10.05
CA MET A 150 26.01 -0.52 -9.46
C MET A 150 25.73 0.88 -10.02
N ARG A 151 26.76 1.57 -10.51
CA ARG A 151 26.63 2.89 -11.18
C ARG A 151 26.06 2.76 -12.59
N HIS A 152 26.24 1.61 -13.23
CA HIS A 152 25.75 1.34 -14.58
C HIS A 152 24.40 0.62 -14.60
N LEU A 153 24.05 -0.08 -13.50
CA LEU A 153 22.74 -0.68 -13.26
C LEU A 153 21.73 0.32 -12.71
N VAL A 154 21.56 1.40 -13.46
CA VAL A 154 20.57 2.45 -13.20
C VAL A 154 19.63 2.55 -14.40
N MET A 155 18.37 2.84 -14.10
CA MET A 155 17.39 3.14 -15.14
C MET A 155 17.71 4.49 -15.78
N PRO A 156 17.64 4.63 -17.11
CA PRO A 156 17.80 5.92 -17.78
C PRO A 156 16.84 6.99 -17.24
N ALA A 157 17.30 8.23 -17.15
CA ALA A 157 16.53 9.35 -16.60
C ALA A 157 15.19 9.55 -17.31
N SER A 158 15.15 9.42 -18.64
CA SER A 158 13.92 9.54 -19.44
C SER A 158 12.87 8.48 -19.08
N LYS A 159 13.28 7.24 -18.80
CA LYS A 159 12.36 6.17 -18.37
C LYS A 159 11.90 6.36 -16.93
N LYS A 160 12.78 6.89 -16.07
CA LYS A 160 12.45 7.26 -14.69
C LYS A 160 11.40 8.38 -14.67
N ALA A 161 11.54 9.39 -15.53
CA ALA A 161 10.56 10.47 -15.69
C ALA A 161 9.21 9.91 -16.16
N LYS A 162 9.18 9.12 -17.24
CA LYS A 162 7.94 8.45 -17.69
C LYS A 162 7.24 7.62 -16.61
N LEU A 163 8.00 6.89 -15.80
CA LEU A 163 7.43 6.13 -14.67
C LEU A 163 6.85 7.05 -13.58
N ALA A 164 7.45 8.21 -13.36
CA ALA A 164 6.93 9.20 -12.42
C ALA A 164 5.63 9.83 -12.95
N ASP A 165 5.59 10.18 -14.23
CA ASP A 165 4.39 10.72 -14.90
C ASP A 165 3.24 9.71 -14.83
N MET A 166 3.46 8.46 -15.22
CA MET A 166 2.46 7.39 -15.12
C MET A 166 1.97 7.16 -13.68
N ALA A 167 2.85 7.31 -12.69
CA ALA A 167 2.47 7.17 -11.28
C ALA A 167 1.66 8.37 -10.77
N ALA A 168 1.97 9.58 -11.26
CA ALA A 168 1.23 10.80 -10.95
C ALA A 168 -0.17 10.76 -11.58
N GLU A 169 -0.27 10.38 -12.86
CA GLU A 169 -1.55 10.18 -13.56
C GLU A 169 -2.43 9.15 -12.85
N ALA A 170 -1.89 7.96 -12.53
CA ALA A 170 -2.65 6.94 -11.82
C ALA A 170 -3.08 7.38 -10.40
N LEU A 171 -2.28 8.22 -9.72
CA LEU A 171 -2.67 8.80 -8.44
C LEU A 171 -3.77 9.86 -8.61
N ASP A 172 -3.71 10.66 -9.68
CA ASP A 172 -4.71 11.67 -9.99
C ASP A 172 -6.06 11.05 -10.35
N GLU A 173 -6.07 10.04 -11.23
CA GLU A 173 -7.26 9.24 -11.52
C GLU A 173 -7.88 8.66 -10.24
N LYS A 174 -7.02 8.14 -9.34
CA LYS A 174 -7.45 7.60 -8.05
C LYS A 174 -8.08 8.65 -7.13
N LYS A 175 -7.56 9.89 -7.13
CA LYS A 175 -8.12 10.99 -6.34
C LYS A 175 -9.46 11.46 -6.88
N ASN A 176 -9.62 11.46 -8.20
CA ASN A 176 -10.86 11.86 -8.87
C ASN A 176 -11.92 10.75 -8.89
N SER A 177 -11.54 9.50 -8.62
CA SER A 177 -12.43 8.33 -8.55
C SER A 177 -12.62 7.86 -7.12
N ALA A 178 -13.20 8.73 -6.28
CA ALA A 178 -13.47 8.42 -4.89
C ALA A 178 -14.55 7.32 -4.77
N VAL A 179 -14.32 6.36 -3.87
CA VAL A 179 -15.25 5.26 -3.62
C VAL A 179 -15.99 5.53 -2.32
N GLN A 180 -17.32 5.58 -2.37
CA GLN A 180 -18.17 5.71 -1.18
C GLN A 180 -18.47 4.33 -0.61
N LEU A 181 -18.33 4.17 0.72
CA LEU A 181 -18.70 2.96 1.45
C LEU A 181 -19.59 3.34 2.63
N GLN A 182 -20.65 2.56 2.84
CA GLN A 182 -21.53 2.71 4.00
C GLN A 182 -20.96 1.97 5.20
N TYR A 183 -20.72 2.67 6.31
CA TYR A 183 -20.14 2.08 7.53
C TYR A 183 -21.07 1.02 8.14
N GLY A 184 -22.37 1.32 8.20
CA GLY A 184 -23.37 0.42 8.79
C GLY A 184 -23.54 -0.90 8.03
N GLU A 185 -23.32 -0.90 6.71
CA GLU A 185 -23.30 -2.12 5.89
C GLU A 185 -21.96 -2.87 6.03
N LEU A 186 -20.85 -2.13 6.04
CA LEU A 186 -19.50 -2.69 6.00
C LEU A 186 -19.14 -3.44 7.29
N MET A 187 -19.40 -2.85 8.46
CA MET A 187 -18.89 -3.38 9.72
C MET A 187 -19.49 -4.74 10.14
N PRO A 188 -20.79 -5.01 9.96
CA PRO A 188 -21.35 -6.35 10.14
C PRO A 188 -20.67 -7.39 9.25
N LYS A 189 -20.40 -7.06 7.98
CA LYS A 189 -19.70 -7.95 7.05
C LYS A 189 -18.25 -8.20 7.49
N VAL A 190 -17.56 -7.18 8.02
CA VAL A 190 -16.22 -7.33 8.62
C VAL A 190 -16.26 -8.28 9.83
N LEU A 191 -17.26 -8.14 10.69
CA LEU A 191 -17.43 -9.02 11.84
C LEU A 191 -17.68 -10.47 11.41
N ASP A 192 -18.53 -10.70 10.39
CA ASP A 192 -18.76 -12.03 9.82
C ASP A 192 -17.47 -12.68 9.29
N LEU A 193 -16.60 -11.92 8.62
CA LEU A 193 -15.30 -12.42 8.15
C LEU A 193 -14.42 -12.95 9.30
N LEU A 194 -14.54 -12.37 10.50
CA LEU A 194 -13.72 -12.70 11.67
C LEU A 194 -14.27 -13.85 12.50
N THR A 195 -15.60 -14.05 12.50
CA THR A 195 -16.27 -14.97 13.43
C THR A 195 -16.88 -16.19 12.74
N ARG A 196 -17.29 -16.09 11.47
CA ARG A 196 -17.97 -17.17 10.78
C ARG A 196 -17.02 -18.16 10.11
N LYS A 197 -17.23 -19.44 10.40
CA LYS A 197 -16.57 -20.55 9.72
C LYS A 197 -17.38 -20.94 8.49
N THR A 198 -16.80 -20.80 7.30
CA THR A 198 -17.51 -20.99 6.02
C THR A 198 -16.94 -22.13 5.18
N ARG A 199 -16.01 -22.91 5.72
CA ARG A 199 -15.40 -24.05 5.03
C ARG A 199 -15.56 -25.30 5.89
N THR A 200 -15.76 -26.45 5.25
CA THR A 200 -15.80 -27.75 5.93
C THR A 200 -14.57 -28.55 5.54
N VAL A 201 -13.84 -29.07 6.53
CA VAL A 201 -12.69 -29.97 6.33
C VAL A 201 -12.84 -31.13 7.30
N GLY A 202 -12.89 -32.36 6.78
CA GLY A 202 -13.03 -33.56 7.63
C GLY A 202 -14.35 -33.65 8.41
N GLY A 203 -15.39 -32.92 8.00
CA GLY A 203 -16.67 -32.83 8.73
C GLY A 203 -16.75 -31.65 9.70
N ASP A 204 -15.62 -31.05 10.06
CA ASP A 204 -15.58 -29.89 10.95
C ASP A 204 -15.72 -28.58 10.18
N SER A 205 -16.47 -27.66 10.76
CA SER A 205 -16.51 -26.27 10.29
C SER A 205 -15.22 -25.55 10.69
N VAL A 206 -14.53 -25.00 9.70
CA VAL A 206 -13.26 -24.28 9.81
C VAL A 206 -13.33 -22.93 9.09
N PHE A 207 -12.43 -22.01 9.45
CA PHE A 207 -12.33 -20.72 8.79
C PHE A 207 -11.77 -20.85 7.38
N ALA A 208 -12.28 -20.05 6.46
CA ALA A 208 -11.67 -19.89 5.14
C ALA A 208 -10.52 -18.89 5.21
N PHE A 209 -9.30 -19.33 4.84
CA PHE A 209 -8.07 -18.52 4.90
C PHE A 209 -8.23 -17.10 4.33
N GLY A 210 -8.77 -16.98 3.11
CA GLY A 210 -8.90 -15.69 2.45
C GLY A 210 -9.87 -14.72 3.13
N ARG A 211 -10.96 -15.25 3.69
CA ARG A 211 -11.97 -14.45 4.43
C ARG A 211 -11.40 -13.95 5.75
N LEU A 212 -10.83 -14.85 6.54
CA LEU A 212 -10.30 -14.52 7.86
C LEU A 212 -9.13 -13.52 7.76
N ALA A 213 -8.20 -13.73 6.83
CA ALA A 213 -7.10 -12.80 6.58
C ALA A 213 -7.60 -11.41 6.15
N LEU A 214 -8.64 -11.33 5.31
CA LEU A 214 -9.24 -10.06 4.90
C LEU A 214 -9.93 -9.36 6.07
N GLY A 215 -10.67 -10.10 6.90
CA GLY A 215 -11.30 -9.57 8.11
C GLY A 215 -10.27 -8.94 9.03
N ILE A 216 -9.16 -9.64 9.30
CA ILE A 216 -8.07 -9.11 10.16
C ILE A 216 -7.43 -7.87 9.53
N ALA A 217 -7.23 -7.85 8.21
CA ALA A 217 -6.68 -6.69 7.51
C ALA A 217 -7.62 -5.47 7.55
N LEU A 218 -8.95 -5.68 7.43
CA LEU A 218 -9.96 -4.63 7.59
C LEU A 218 -10.09 -4.15 9.04
N ALA A 219 -9.80 -5.03 10.00
CA ALA A 219 -9.82 -4.72 11.42
C ALA A 219 -8.60 -3.91 11.89
N THR A 220 -7.41 -4.16 11.32
CA THR A 220 -6.13 -3.62 11.82
C THR A 220 -5.38 -2.71 10.83
N GLY A 221 -5.82 -2.68 9.58
CA GLY A 221 -5.18 -1.97 8.48
C GLY A 221 -3.78 -2.50 8.13
N ARG A 222 -3.35 -3.64 8.66
CA ARG A 222 -2.01 -4.19 8.40
C ARG A 222 -1.91 -4.75 6.97
N ARG A 223 -0.69 -4.74 6.43
CA ARG A 223 -0.39 -5.29 5.09
C ARG A 223 -0.54 -6.81 5.13
N MET A 224 -0.80 -7.39 3.95
CA MET A 224 -0.89 -8.84 3.77
C MET A 224 0.18 -9.63 4.52
N ILE A 225 1.46 -9.29 4.32
CA ILE A 225 2.59 -10.01 4.93
C ILE A 225 2.63 -9.87 6.46
N GLU A 226 2.20 -8.72 6.98
CA GLU A 226 2.10 -8.44 8.41
C GLU A 226 0.98 -9.29 9.02
N VAL A 227 -0.17 -9.40 8.34
CA VAL A 227 -1.30 -10.21 8.80
C VAL A 227 -1.00 -11.71 8.78
N ILE A 228 -0.44 -12.23 7.67
CA ILE A 228 -0.36 -13.69 7.46
C ILE A 228 0.96 -14.30 7.91
N TYR A 229 2.01 -13.51 8.13
CA TYR A 229 3.35 -14.05 8.40
C TYR A 229 4.06 -13.34 9.56
N GLN A 230 4.52 -12.10 9.40
CA GLN A 230 5.51 -11.50 10.31
C GLN A 230 4.96 -10.59 11.41
N GLY A 231 3.69 -10.18 11.35
CA GLY A 231 3.13 -9.23 12.31
C GLY A 231 2.84 -9.87 13.66
N GLU A 232 3.28 -9.20 14.72
CA GLU A 232 2.97 -9.56 16.10
C GLU A 232 1.99 -8.54 16.67
N PHE A 233 1.01 -9.05 17.43
CA PHE A 233 -0.09 -8.25 17.96
C PHE A 233 -0.28 -8.57 19.43
N GLU A 234 -0.50 -7.53 20.23
CA GLU A 234 -0.82 -7.64 21.64
C GLU A 234 -1.96 -6.68 21.99
N LYS A 235 -2.89 -7.12 22.83
CA LYS A 235 -4.02 -6.30 23.24
C LYS A 235 -3.59 -5.21 24.20
N VAL A 236 -4.00 -3.97 23.94
CA VAL A 236 -3.88 -2.85 24.90
C VAL A 236 -5.20 -2.67 25.63
N ASP A 237 -6.30 -2.53 24.89
CA ASP A 237 -7.67 -2.42 25.40
C ASP A 237 -8.67 -2.93 24.35
N SER A 238 -9.96 -2.62 24.49
CA SER A 238 -11.01 -3.07 23.56
C SER A 238 -10.91 -2.47 22.15
N GLU A 239 -10.23 -1.34 21.96
CA GLU A 239 -10.15 -0.62 20.68
C GLU A 239 -8.72 -0.47 20.16
N ARG A 240 -7.70 -0.92 20.91
CA ARG A 240 -6.29 -0.73 20.57
C ARG A 240 -5.45 -1.99 20.73
N LEU A 241 -4.50 -2.14 19.82
CA LEU A 241 -3.48 -3.19 19.81
C LEU A 241 -2.09 -2.56 19.73
N THR A 242 -1.11 -3.19 20.36
CA THR A 242 0.31 -3.00 20.05
C THR A 242 0.66 -3.90 18.86
N PHE A 243 1.43 -3.36 17.92
CA PHE A 243 1.88 -4.04 16.71
C PHE A 243 3.40 -3.93 16.54
N ARG A 244 4.06 -5.04 16.18
CA ARG A 244 5.48 -5.12 15.79
C ARG A 244 5.63 -5.83 14.43
N GLY A 245 6.80 -5.71 13.81
CA GLY A 245 7.10 -6.39 12.54
C GLY A 245 6.58 -5.63 11.32
N GLN A 246 6.61 -4.30 11.36
CA GLN A 246 6.20 -3.43 10.24
C GLN A 246 7.03 -3.74 8.98
N ALA A 247 6.35 -4.05 7.87
CA ALA A 247 7.03 -4.35 6.62
C ALA A 247 7.49 -3.07 5.90
N LYS A 248 8.44 -3.23 4.96
CA LYS A 248 9.00 -2.16 4.09
C LYS A 248 9.82 -1.09 4.83
N LYS A 249 10.38 -1.41 5.99
CA LYS A 249 11.41 -0.59 6.63
C LYS A 249 12.78 -0.82 5.96
N ARG A 250 13.62 0.20 5.93
CA ARG A 250 14.98 0.09 5.39
C ARG A 250 15.83 -0.75 6.35
N GLY A 251 16.12 -2.00 5.98
CA GLY A 251 16.86 -2.95 6.83
C GLY A 251 16.11 -4.24 7.12
N GLY A 252 14.82 -4.30 6.77
CA GLY A 252 13.95 -5.44 7.06
C GLY A 252 12.88 -5.10 8.08
N ALA A 253 12.07 -6.07 8.46
CA ALA A 253 11.04 -5.91 9.49
C ALA A 253 11.70 -5.59 10.84
N ASP A 254 11.36 -4.43 11.40
CA ASP A 254 11.83 -4.01 12.71
C ASP A 254 10.85 -4.49 13.79
N TYR A 255 11.35 -5.29 14.73
CA TYR A 255 10.61 -5.78 15.90
C TYR A 255 10.94 -5.01 17.18
N SER A 256 11.95 -4.14 17.14
CA SER A 256 12.30 -3.26 18.26
C SER A 256 11.33 -2.07 18.36
N GLU A 257 10.79 -1.61 17.22
CA GLU A 257 9.77 -0.58 17.18
C GLU A 257 8.37 -1.14 17.47
N GLU A 258 7.67 -0.53 18.41
CA GLU A 258 6.30 -0.85 18.77
C GLU A 258 5.33 0.25 18.29
N TYR A 259 4.20 -0.16 17.75
CA TYR A 259 3.17 0.75 17.24
C TYR A 259 1.84 0.48 17.93
N THR A 260 1.27 1.48 18.59
CA THR A 260 -0.13 1.41 19.03
C THR A 260 -1.04 1.75 17.86
N ILE A 261 -1.93 0.82 17.49
CA ILE A 261 -2.89 0.95 16.40
C ILE A 261 -4.32 0.74 16.91
N TYR A 262 -5.31 1.37 16.28
CA TYR A 262 -6.72 1.10 16.59
C TYR A 262 -7.26 -0.12 15.85
N THR A 263 -8.28 -0.76 16.40
CA THR A 263 -9.09 -1.78 15.75
C THR A 263 -10.47 -1.23 15.39
N THR A 264 -11.04 -1.68 14.26
CA THR A 264 -12.41 -1.27 13.88
C THR A 264 -13.49 -2.13 14.54
N VAL A 265 -13.11 -3.27 15.10
CA VAL A 265 -13.94 -4.16 15.93
C VAL A 265 -13.24 -4.40 17.27
N ASP A 266 -13.94 -5.02 18.22
CA ASP A 266 -13.39 -5.33 19.54
C ASP A 266 -12.09 -6.15 19.43
N ALA A 267 -11.07 -5.71 20.18
CA ALA A 267 -9.73 -6.26 20.13
C ALA A 267 -9.68 -7.76 20.49
N ASP A 268 -10.53 -8.27 21.38
CA ASP A 268 -10.56 -9.70 21.70
C ASP A 268 -11.01 -10.54 20.50
N ILE A 269 -11.98 -10.03 19.73
CA ILE A 269 -12.42 -10.67 18.48
C ILE A 269 -11.26 -10.71 17.48
N VAL A 270 -10.51 -9.61 17.34
CA VAL A 270 -9.34 -9.55 16.45
C VAL A 270 -8.26 -10.52 16.89
N MET A 271 -7.91 -10.55 18.18
CA MET A 271 -6.89 -11.44 18.72
C MET A 271 -7.27 -12.91 18.54
N ASN A 272 -8.52 -13.27 18.78
CA ASN A 272 -9.05 -14.61 18.51
C ASN A 272 -8.97 -14.98 17.02
N ALA A 273 -9.33 -14.05 16.13
CA ALA A 273 -9.22 -14.25 14.68
C ALA A 273 -7.76 -14.45 14.24
N ILE A 274 -6.82 -13.66 14.77
CA ILE A 274 -5.38 -13.83 14.51
C ILE A 274 -4.92 -15.21 14.98
N ALA A 275 -5.23 -15.60 16.20
CA ALA A 275 -4.86 -16.91 16.73
C ALA A 275 -5.41 -18.07 15.88
N ASN A 276 -6.64 -17.95 15.38
CA ASN A 276 -7.24 -18.92 14.48
C ASN A 276 -6.57 -18.92 13.10
N LEU A 277 -6.23 -17.76 12.55
CA LEU A 277 -5.54 -17.64 11.27
C LEU A 277 -4.17 -18.35 11.32
N ARG A 278 -3.41 -18.16 12.40
CA ARG A 278 -2.08 -18.78 12.56
C ARG A 278 -2.10 -20.31 12.61
N LYS A 279 -3.24 -20.91 12.97
CA LYS A 279 -3.43 -22.37 13.02
C LYS A 279 -3.82 -22.97 11.67
N LEU A 280 -4.21 -22.16 10.68
CA LEU A 280 -4.60 -22.67 9.37
C LEU A 280 -3.39 -23.26 8.63
N GLN A 281 -3.61 -24.39 7.97
CA GLN A 281 -2.58 -25.09 7.19
C GLN A 281 -1.94 -24.17 6.13
N GLU A 282 -2.74 -23.30 5.50
CA GLU A 282 -2.25 -22.33 4.52
C GLU A 282 -1.21 -21.36 5.08
N VAL A 283 -1.26 -21.09 6.39
CA VAL A 283 -0.34 -20.20 7.09
C VAL A 283 0.85 -20.95 7.66
N THR A 284 0.64 -22.11 8.28
CA THR A 284 1.74 -22.91 8.83
C THR A 284 2.71 -23.38 7.74
N GLU A 285 2.19 -23.72 6.55
CA GLU A 285 2.99 -24.10 5.39
C GLU A 285 3.84 -22.94 4.82
N LEU A 286 3.66 -21.69 5.27
CA LEU A 286 4.54 -20.58 4.89
C LEU A 286 5.92 -20.68 5.56
N GLY A 287 6.06 -21.49 6.61
CA GLY A 287 7.35 -21.76 7.27
C GLY A 287 8.43 -22.31 6.33
N VAL A 288 8.05 -22.93 5.21
CA VAL A 288 8.98 -23.38 4.16
C VAL A 288 9.86 -22.25 3.60
N TYR A 289 9.43 -20.99 3.72
CA TYR A 289 10.17 -19.82 3.24
C TYR A 289 11.03 -19.14 4.30
N GLU A 290 11.08 -19.66 5.53
CA GLU A 290 11.80 -19.04 6.65
C GLU A 290 13.31 -18.95 6.41
N SER A 291 13.88 -19.95 5.74
CA SER A 291 15.30 -19.99 5.34
C SER A 291 15.67 -18.96 4.27
N LEU A 292 14.68 -18.35 3.61
CA LEU A 292 14.92 -17.30 2.62
C LEU A 292 15.13 -15.95 3.33
N GLY A 293 16.08 -15.16 2.82
CA GLY A 293 16.20 -13.76 3.22
C GLY A 293 14.90 -12.99 2.99
N GLU A 294 14.60 -12.01 3.86
CA GLU A 294 13.28 -11.37 3.97
C GLU A 294 12.68 -10.93 2.63
N THR A 295 13.48 -10.29 1.77
CA THR A 295 12.98 -9.82 0.46
C THR A 295 12.49 -10.99 -0.42
N LYS A 296 13.26 -12.08 -0.49
CA LYS A 296 12.89 -13.28 -1.27
C LYS A 296 11.71 -14.00 -0.63
N ARG A 297 11.71 -14.12 0.70
CA ARG A 297 10.61 -14.69 1.49
C ARG A 297 9.29 -13.96 1.24
N ASN A 298 9.28 -12.64 1.39
CA ASN A 298 8.09 -11.81 1.23
C ASN A 298 7.56 -11.86 -0.22
N ASP A 299 8.45 -11.89 -1.21
CA ASP A 299 8.06 -12.06 -2.61
C ASP A 299 7.47 -13.47 -2.88
N ALA A 300 8.04 -14.53 -2.29
CA ALA A 300 7.53 -15.90 -2.42
C ALA A 300 6.15 -16.06 -1.77
N ILE A 301 5.97 -15.55 -0.55
CA ILE A 301 4.68 -15.55 0.16
C ILE A 301 3.64 -14.76 -0.63
N ASN A 302 4.00 -13.57 -1.14
CA ASN A 302 3.08 -12.78 -1.95
C ASN A 302 2.68 -13.53 -3.24
N LYS A 303 3.62 -14.19 -3.94
CA LYS A 303 3.29 -15.01 -5.13
C LYS A 303 2.30 -16.14 -4.79
N ARG A 304 2.46 -16.77 -3.63
CA ARG A 304 1.59 -17.87 -3.17
C ARG A 304 0.19 -17.39 -2.78
N CYS A 305 0.09 -16.30 -2.03
CA CYS A 305 -1.16 -15.91 -1.36
C CYS A 305 -1.96 -14.82 -2.09
N ALA A 306 -1.31 -13.96 -2.89
CA ALA A 306 -1.95 -12.74 -3.40
C ALA A 306 -3.19 -13.00 -4.26
N LYS A 307 -3.19 -14.06 -5.08
CA LYS A 307 -4.37 -14.38 -5.92
C LYS A 307 -5.58 -14.70 -5.05
N THR A 308 -5.43 -15.64 -4.11
CA THR A 308 -6.51 -16.07 -3.20
C THR A 308 -7.04 -14.90 -2.37
N LEU A 309 -6.15 -14.07 -1.84
CA LEU A 309 -6.53 -12.92 -1.01
C LEU A 309 -7.22 -11.81 -1.82
N ASN A 310 -6.77 -11.55 -3.05
CA ASN A 310 -7.46 -10.61 -3.93
C ASN A 310 -8.83 -11.15 -4.39
N THR A 311 -8.97 -12.44 -4.66
CA THR A 311 -10.27 -13.06 -4.95
C THR A 311 -11.23 -12.90 -3.76
N ALA A 312 -10.76 -13.10 -2.52
CA ALA A 312 -11.58 -12.86 -1.33
C ALA A 312 -12.04 -11.40 -1.23
N ALA A 313 -11.16 -10.43 -1.50
CA ALA A 313 -11.51 -9.01 -1.50
C ALA A 313 -12.56 -8.67 -2.56
N LYS A 314 -12.38 -9.15 -3.80
CA LYS A 314 -13.32 -8.93 -4.90
C LYS A 314 -14.72 -9.46 -4.58
N LEU A 315 -14.79 -10.68 -4.04
CA LEU A 315 -16.04 -11.29 -3.61
C LEU A 315 -16.69 -10.51 -2.46
N PHE A 316 -15.89 -10.06 -1.48
CA PHE A 316 -16.41 -9.31 -0.33
C PHE A 316 -17.02 -7.96 -0.74
N PHE A 317 -16.35 -7.23 -1.63
CA PHE A 317 -16.82 -5.92 -2.10
C PHE A 317 -17.78 -6.02 -3.29
N ASN A 318 -17.97 -7.22 -3.86
CA ASN A 318 -18.68 -7.42 -5.12
C ASN A 318 -18.19 -6.48 -6.25
N ASP A 319 -16.87 -6.27 -6.32
CA ASP A 319 -16.22 -5.37 -7.28
C ASP A 319 -14.87 -5.95 -7.72
N GLU A 320 -14.77 -6.25 -9.02
CA GLU A 320 -13.58 -6.83 -9.65
C GLU A 320 -12.34 -5.91 -9.63
N THR A 321 -12.53 -4.62 -9.38
CA THR A 321 -11.44 -3.65 -9.27
C THR A 321 -10.84 -3.58 -7.86
N ARG A 322 -11.55 -4.10 -6.84
CA ARG A 322 -11.05 -4.13 -5.47
C ARG A 322 -10.01 -5.21 -5.26
N VAL A 323 -9.06 -4.91 -4.38
CA VAL A 323 -7.95 -5.81 -4.05
C VAL A 323 -7.66 -5.79 -2.57
N PHE A 324 -6.96 -6.82 -2.08
CA PHE A 324 -6.71 -7.01 -0.65
C PHE A 324 -6.07 -5.79 0.03
N LYS A 325 -5.17 -5.09 -0.66
CA LYS A 325 -4.48 -3.91 -0.13
C LYS A 325 -5.41 -2.71 0.15
N ASP A 326 -6.63 -2.72 -0.39
CA ASP A 326 -7.60 -1.65 -0.16
C ASP A 326 -8.11 -1.66 1.29
N SER A 327 -8.07 -2.82 1.97
CA SER A 327 -8.37 -2.95 3.40
C SER A 327 -7.64 -1.93 4.26
N ARG A 328 -6.37 -1.66 3.97
CA ARG A 328 -5.56 -0.66 4.69
C ARG A 328 -6.07 0.77 4.52
N ALA A 329 -6.50 1.13 3.30
CA ALA A 329 -7.02 2.47 3.02
C ALA A 329 -8.40 2.67 3.68
N ILE A 330 -9.25 1.65 3.63
CA ILE A 330 -10.57 1.64 4.27
C ILE A 330 -10.42 1.74 5.78
N TRP A 331 -9.61 0.86 6.40
CA TRP A 331 -9.31 0.89 7.84
C TRP A 331 -8.82 2.27 8.27
N ALA A 332 -7.83 2.82 7.56
CA ALA A 332 -7.21 4.07 7.95
C ALA A 332 -8.20 5.24 7.88
N ARG A 333 -9.13 5.22 6.91
CA ARG A 333 -10.21 6.21 6.84
C ARG A 333 -11.22 6.06 7.98
N ILE A 334 -11.65 4.84 8.29
CA ILE A 334 -12.56 4.58 9.42
C ILE A 334 -11.94 5.07 10.72
N VAL A 335 -10.70 4.69 10.99
CA VAL A 335 -9.99 5.02 12.22
C VAL A 335 -9.72 6.52 12.35
N TYR A 336 -9.37 7.18 11.25
CA TYR A 336 -9.25 8.64 11.22
C TYR A 336 -10.58 9.33 11.61
N GLU A 337 -11.69 8.95 10.98
CA GLU A 337 -13.00 9.59 11.24
C GLU A 337 -13.50 9.30 12.67
N LYS A 338 -13.22 8.11 13.22
CA LYS A 338 -13.65 7.73 14.57
C LYS A 338 -12.81 8.35 15.69
N HIS A 339 -11.47 8.39 15.52
CA HIS A 339 -10.58 8.63 16.66
C HIS A 339 -9.83 9.96 16.61
N PHE A 340 -9.52 10.52 15.43
CA PHE A 340 -8.62 11.69 15.34
C PHE A 340 -9.14 12.91 16.13
N LYS A 341 -10.45 13.15 16.11
CA LYS A 341 -11.08 14.29 16.83
C LYS A 341 -11.51 13.97 18.26
N VAL A 342 -11.51 12.69 18.63
CA VAL A 342 -12.12 12.20 19.87
C VAL A 342 -11.04 11.80 20.89
N ASP A 343 -9.99 11.11 20.44
CA ASP A 343 -8.93 10.66 21.32
C ASP A 343 -8.02 11.85 21.71
N PRO A 344 -7.90 12.17 23.02
CA PRO A 344 -7.08 13.28 23.51
C PRO A 344 -5.61 13.25 23.07
N TYR A 345 -5.08 12.07 22.75
CA TYR A 345 -3.71 11.91 22.27
C TYR A 345 -3.44 12.71 20.98
N TRP A 346 -4.46 12.94 20.15
CA TRP A 346 -4.34 13.65 18.88
C TRP A 346 -4.72 15.13 18.96
N ALA A 347 -5.18 15.63 20.11
CA ALA A 347 -5.71 17.00 20.24
C ALA A 347 -4.74 18.11 19.82
N LYS A 348 -3.42 17.85 19.88
CA LYS A 348 -2.34 18.78 19.50
C LYS A 348 -1.53 18.33 18.28
N LYS A 349 -2.00 17.31 17.57
CA LYS A 349 -1.31 16.73 16.40
C LYS A 349 -2.14 16.98 15.16
N ASP A 350 -1.47 17.23 14.04
CA ASP A 350 -2.15 17.35 12.77
C ASP A 350 -2.56 15.98 12.20
N GLU A 351 -3.36 16.02 11.13
CA GLU A 351 -3.83 14.83 10.45
C GLU A 351 -2.67 14.01 9.90
N ASP A 352 -1.64 14.68 9.38
CA ASP A 352 -0.57 14.00 8.68
C ASP A 352 0.27 13.14 9.63
N LEU A 353 0.49 13.60 10.86
CA LEU A 353 1.08 12.82 11.95
C LEU A 353 0.20 11.64 12.36
N PHE A 354 -1.13 11.80 12.37
CA PHE A 354 -2.05 10.69 12.65
C PHE A 354 -1.91 9.59 11.60
N TRP A 355 -1.97 9.94 10.31
CA TRP A 355 -1.83 9.00 9.21
C TRP A 355 -0.46 8.33 9.21
N GLN A 356 0.60 9.08 9.48
CA GLN A 356 1.96 8.56 9.58
C GLN A 356 2.08 7.52 10.70
N ALA A 357 1.60 7.84 11.91
CA ALA A 357 1.66 6.95 13.07
C ALA A 357 0.83 5.68 12.84
N MET A 358 -0.40 5.83 12.35
CA MET A 358 -1.28 4.69 12.08
C MET A 358 -0.75 3.79 10.96
N LEU A 359 -0.12 4.35 9.93
CA LEU A 359 0.42 3.57 8.81
C LEU A 359 1.90 3.18 8.99
N GLY A 360 2.58 3.63 10.05
CA GLY A 360 4.01 3.38 10.27
C GLY A 360 4.88 3.79 9.08
N HIS A 361 4.62 4.99 8.53
CA HIS A 361 5.40 5.55 7.43
C HIS A 361 6.61 6.35 7.94
N GLU A 362 7.73 6.30 7.21
CA GLU A 362 8.90 7.13 7.49
C GLU A 362 8.71 8.58 6.99
N ASP A 363 7.80 8.81 6.05
CA ASP A 363 7.53 10.12 5.43
C ASP A 363 6.04 10.48 5.40
N LEU A 364 5.76 11.79 5.39
CA LEU A 364 4.40 12.37 5.40
C LEU A 364 3.71 12.33 4.03
N GLU A 365 4.45 12.13 2.94
CA GLU A 365 3.91 12.19 1.58
C GLU A 365 3.22 10.89 1.15
N THR A 366 3.72 9.74 1.63
CA THR A 366 3.27 8.39 1.23
C THR A 366 1.79 8.14 1.55
N GLN A 367 1.21 8.85 2.52
CA GLN A 367 -0.19 8.66 2.92
C GLN A 367 -1.23 9.18 1.93
N LYS A 368 -0.85 10.04 0.96
CA LYS A 368 -1.76 10.55 -0.07
C LYS A 368 -2.43 9.44 -0.88
N SER A 369 -1.78 8.27 -0.98
CA SER A 369 -2.29 7.10 -1.69
C SER A 369 -3.47 6.39 -0.99
N TYR A 370 -3.78 6.70 0.27
CA TYR A 370 -4.81 6.01 1.07
C TYR A 370 -6.13 6.79 1.19
N LYS A 371 -6.24 7.98 0.58
CA LYS A 371 -7.41 8.89 0.71
C LYS A 371 -8.52 8.68 -0.36
N GLN A 372 -8.53 7.55 -1.08
CA GLN A 372 -9.54 7.28 -2.13
C GLN A 372 -10.94 6.98 -1.57
N PHE A 373 -11.02 6.41 -0.37
CA PHE A 373 -12.29 5.98 0.21
C PHE A 373 -12.95 7.09 1.02
N LYS A 374 -14.26 7.23 0.87
CA LYS A 374 -15.14 8.06 1.70
C LYS A 374 -16.08 7.13 2.46
N ILE A 375 -16.12 7.28 3.77
CA ILE A 375 -16.96 6.45 4.63
C ILE A 375 -18.16 7.28 5.09
N GLU A 376 -19.36 6.77 4.85
CA GLU A 376 -20.60 7.38 5.30
C GLU A 376 -21.07 6.68 6.58
N PHE A 377 -21.27 7.45 7.65
CA PHE A 377 -21.69 6.98 8.98
C PHE A 377 -23.18 7.18 9.24
N THR A 378 -23.96 7.41 8.19
CA THR A 378 -25.42 7.48 8.27
C THR A 378 -26.00 6.17 8.81
N GLU A 379 -27.14 6.28 9.51
CA GLU A 379 -27.90 5.10 9.91
C GLU A 379 -28.25 4.31 8.65
N TRP A 380 -27.73 3.08 8.59
CA TRP A 380 -28.00 2.16 7.52
C TRP A 380 -29.13 1.25 7.99
N GLU A 381 -30.30 1.46 7.40
CA GLU A 381 -31.32 0.44 7.40
C GLU A 381 -31.01 -0.50 6.23
N PRO A 382 -30.88 -1.81 6.45
CA PRO A 382 -30.80 -2.73 5.33
C PRO A 382 -32.01 -2.45 4.43
N GLU A 383 -31.77 -2.27 3.12
CA GLU A 383 -32.87 -2.33 2.18
C GLU A 383 -33.60 -3.65 2.46
N GLN A 384 -34.82 -3.55 2.99
CA GLN A 384 -35.75 -4.67 2.97
C GLN A 384 -35.78 -5.09 1.50
N PRO A 385 -35.37 -6.32 1.16
CA PRO A 385 -35.42 -6.75 -0.23
C PRO A 385 -36.83 -6.48 -0.71
N ALA A 386 -36.95 -5.87 -1.90
CA ALA A 386 -38.24 -5.70 -2.54
C ALA A 386 -38.95 -7.05 -2.47
N ALA A 387 -40.08 -7.07 -1.77
CA ALA A 387 -40.74 -8.30 -1.39
C ALA A 387 -41.17 -9.06 -2.65
N ASP A 388 -40.37 -10.01 -3.08
CA ASP A 388 -40.86 -11.20 -3.78
C ASP A 388 -41.51 -12.10 -2.72
N GLY A 389 -42.55 -11.60 -2.04
CA GLY A 389 -43.50 -12.31 -1.19
C GLY A 389 -43.00 -13.07 0.05
N PHE A 390 -41.70 -13.37 0.21
CA PHE A 390 -41.20 -14.31 1.22
C PHE A 390 -40.18 -13.65 2.16
N ALA A 391 -40.27 -13.94 3.46
CA ALA A 391 -39.44 -13.32 4.49
C ALA A 391 -38.04 -13.94 4.61
N ASN A 392 -37.83 -15.16 4.13
CA ASN A 392 -36.53 -15.82 4.10
C ASN A 392 -36.49 -16.95 3.05
N ARG A 393 -35.29 -17.47 2.82
CA ARG A 393 -35.03 -18.49 1.78
C ARG A 393 -35.69 -19.84 2.06
N ALA A 394 -35.91 -20.18 3.33
CA ALA A 394 -36.60 -21.39 3.73
C ALA A 394 -38.11 -21.32 3.42
N GLU A 395 -38.72 -20.14 3.64
CA GLU A 395 -40.11 -19.87 3.29
C GLU A 395 -40.33 -19.88 1.76
N ALA A 396 -39.42 -19.24 1.01
CA ALA A 396 -39.46 -19.26 -0.46
C ALA A 396 -39.35 -20.68 -1.03
N LEU A 397 -38.55 -21.55 -0.42
CA LEU A 397 -38.47 -22.96 -0.81
C LEU A 397 -39.71 -23.76 -0.40
N ALA A 398 -40.29 -23.49 0.76
CA ALA A 398 -41.52 -24.15 1.20
C ALA A 398 -42.69 -23.86 0.23
N ALA A 399 -42.76 -22.67 -0.35
CA ALA A 399 -43.76 -22.32 -1.35
C ALA A 399 -43.69 -23.17 -2.64
N LEU A 400 -42.55 -23.83 -2.90
CA LEU A 400 -42.36 -24.72 -4.04
C LEU A 400 -42.73 -26.19 -3.74
N ASP A 401 -43.12 -26.53 -2.51
CA ASP A 401 -43.36 -27.92 -2.09
C ASP A 401 -44.37 -28.65 -2.99
N ALA A 402 -45.48 -28.00 -3.33
CA ALA A 402 -46.50 -28.58 -4.21
C ALA A 402 -45.94 -28.91 -5.61
N LYS A 403 -45.17 -27.99 -6.20
CA LYS A 403 -44.58 -28.15 -7.54
C LYS A 403 -43.46 -29.19 -7.57
N MET A 404 -42.68 -29.29 -6.48
CA MET A 404 -41.60 -30.26 -6.36
C MET A 404 -42.11 -31.68 -6.06
N SER A 405 -43.31 -31.80 -5.46
CA SER A 405 -43.96 -33.08 -5.17
C SER A 405 -44.43 -33.85 -6.42
N GLU A 406 -44.58 -33.18 -7.57
CA GLU A 406 -44.99 -33.80 -8.84
C GLU A 406 -44.00 -34.83 -9.37
N ARG A 407 -42.72 -34.76 -8.95
CA ARG A 407 -41.67 -35.70 -9.35
C ARG A 407 -40.85 -36.13 -8.13
N ALA A 408 -40.88 -37.41 -7.78
CA ALA A 408 -40.15 -37.97 -6.64
C ALA A 408 -38.63 -37.64 -6.65
N ALA A 409 -38.02 -37.56 -7.83
CA ALA A 409 -36.61 -37.21 -7.97
C ALA A 409 -36.31 -35.73 -7.68
N LEU A 410 -37.27 -34.81 -7.92
CA LEU A 410 -37.15 -33.40 -7.54
C LEU A 410 -37.42 -33.23 -6.05
N LEU A 411 -38.44 -33.90 -5.52
CA LEU A 411 -38.77 -33.88 -4.09
C LEU A 411 -37.58 -34.29 -3.23
N LYS A 412 -36.85 -35.35 -3.61
CA LYS A 412 -35.63 -35.79 -2.92
C LYS A 412 -34.55 -34.69 -2.85
N ILE A 413 -34.37 -33.92 -3.93
CA ILE A 413 -33.39 -32.81 -3.96
C ILE A 413 -33.93 -31.63 -3.15
N HIS A 414 -35.23 -31.37 -3.21
CA HIS A 414 -35.90 -30.28 -2.52
C HIS A 414 -35.88 -30.42 -1.01
N GLU A 415 -36.21 -31.61 -0.48
CA GLU A 415 -36.14 -31.90 0.96
C GLU A 415 -34.71 -31.77 1.49
N TRP A 416 -33.72 -32.25 0.74
CA TRP A 416 -32.31 -32.08 1.10
C TRP A 416 -31.89 -30.61 1.08
N ALA A 417 -32.33 -29.83 0.09
CA ALA A 417 -32.01 -28.40 0.02
C ALA A 417 -32.65 -27.62 1.18
N LYS A 418 -33.90 -27.93 1.55
CA LYS A 418 -34.58 -27.39 2.73
C LYS A 418 -33.81 -27.72 4.00
N ALA A 419 -33.45 -28.99 4.21
CA ALA A 419 -32.67 -29.40 5.38
C ALA A 419 -31.28 -28.71 5.44
N LYS A 420 -30.63 -28.49 4.29
CA LYS A 420 -29.36 -27.75 4.23
C LYS A 420 -29.51 -26.28 4.58
N ILE A 421 -30.57 -25.63 4.11
CA ILE A 421 -30.83 -24.21 4.37
C ILE A 421 -31.35 -23.99 5.79
N GLU A 422 -32.08 -24.95 6.34
CA GLU A 422 -32.47 -24.94 7.76
C GLU A 422 -31.24 -25.06 8.67
N ALA A 423 -30.27 -25.90 8.31
CA ALA A 423 -29.02 -26.05 9.05
C ALA A 423 -28.04 -24.86 8.87
N ASP A 424 -27.98 -24.29 7.66
CA ASP A 424 -27.18 -23.10 7.34
C ASP A 424 -27.95 -22.23 6.33
N PRO A 425 -28.60 -21.14 6.79
CA PRO A 425 -29.44 -20.29 5.94
C PRO A 425 -28.73 -19.78 4.67
N GLU A 426 -27.41 -19.56 4.74
CA GLU A 426 -26.62 -19.07 3.61
C GLU A 426 -25.99 -20.18 2.76
N ALA A 427 -26.31 -21.45 3.02
CA ALA A 427 -25.74 -22.57 2.28
C ALA A 427 -25.96 -22.41 0.77
N GLN A 428 -24.89 -22.39 -0.02
CA GLN A 428 -25.02 -22.35 -1.48
C GLN A 428 -25.39 -23.73 -2.02
N ILE A 429 -26.59 -23.86 -2.58
CA ILE A 429 -27.05 -25.11 -3.18
C ILE A 429 -26.48 -25.23 -4.60
N THR A 430 -25.49 -26.10 -4.78
CA THR A 430 -24.79 -26.26 -6.06
C THR A 430 -24.97 -27.66 -6.65
N GLN A 431 -24.86 -27.76 -7.97
CA GLN A 431 -24.91 -29.04 -8.68
C GLN A 431 -23.90 -30.05 -8.12
N THR A 432 -22.68 -29.61 -7.81
CA THR A 432 -21.61 -30.48 -7.28
C THR A 432 -21.97 -31.09 -5.93
N GLN A 433 -22.58 -30.33 -5.03
CA GLN A 433 -23.02 -30.84 -3.74
C GLN A 433 -24.15 -31.86 -3.88
N ILE A 434 -25.14 -31.57 -4.72
CA ILE A 434 -26.27 -32.48 -4.99
C ILE A 434 -25.76 -33.80 -5.57
N ILE A 435 -24.79 -33.77 -6.50
CA ILE A 435 -24.16 -34.99 -7.04
C ILE A 435 -23.46 -35.78 -5.93
N ARG A 436 -22.67 -35.11 -5.09
CA ARG A 436 -21.84 -35.75 -4.06
C ARG A 436 -22.67 -36.38 -2.94
N GLU A 437 -23.72 -35.70 -2.50
CA GLU A 437 -24.49 -36.08 -1.29
C GLU A 437 -25.74 -36.90 -1.61
N LEU A 438 -26.36 -36.72 -2.78
CA LEU A 438 -27.61 -37.43 -3.14
C LEU A 438 -27.47 -38.42 -4.30
N GLY A 439 -26.41 -38.31 -5.11
CA GLY A 439 -26.18 -39.17 -6.28
C GLY A 439 -27.22 -39.00 -7.40
N SER A 440 -27.82 -37.82 -7.54
CA SER A 440 -28.89 -37.54 -8.51
C SER A 440 -28.39 -37.35 -9.95
N ASN A 441 -29.25 -37.62 -10.94
CA ASN A 441 -28.94 -37.43 -12.36
C ASN A 441 -28.76 -35.94 -12.72
N ARG A 442 -27.70 -35.59 -13.48
CA ARG A 442 -27.38 -34.19 -13.84
C ARG A 442 -28.53 -33.41 -14.47
N LYS A 443 -29.35 -34.05 -15.32
CA LYS A 443 -30.51 -33.39 -15.96
C LYS A 443 -31.55 -32.99 -14.91
N VAL A 444 -31.86 -33.89 -13.99
CA VAL A 444 -32.81 -33.65 -12.88
C VAL A 444 -32.30 -32.55 -11.95
N ILE A 445 -30.98 -32.50 -11.71
CA ILE A 445 -30.37 -31.43 -10.91
C ILE A 445 -30.50 -30.07 -11.62
N GLY A 446 -30.27 -30.03 -12.93
CA GLY A 446 -30.47 -28.81 -13.73
C GLY A 446 -31.93 -28.32 -13.67
N ASP A 447 -32.88 -29.25 -13.88
CA ASP A 447 -34.32 -28.94 -13.78
C ASP A 447 -34.69 -28.40 -12.39
N TYR A 448 -34.17 -29.00 -11.31
CA TYR A 448 -34.38 -28.51 -9.94
C TYR A 448 -33.82 -27.10 -9.72
N LEU A 449 -32.55 -26.88 -10.06
CA LEU A 449 -31.88 -25.59 -9.83
C LEU A 449 -32.54 -24.46 -10.63
N GLN A 450 -33.08 -24.77 -11.81
CA GLN A 450 -33.84 -23.81 -12.60
C GLN A 450 -35.19 -23.49 -11.95
N LEU A 451 -35.90 -24.50 -11.43
CA LEU A 451 -37.20 -24.31 -10.78
C LEU A 451 -37.11 -23.62 -9.43
N ALA A 452 -36.01 -23.84 -8.70
CA ALA A 452 -35.75 -23.26 -7.39
C ALA A 452 -34.89 -21.99 -7.46
N ALA A 453 -34.55 -21.48 -8.65
CA ALA A 453 -33.60 -20.38 -8.83
C ALA A 453 -33.99 -19.14 -8.02
N ASP A 454 -35.25 -18.71 -8.14
CA ASP A 454 -35.77 -17.50 -7.47
C ASP A 454 -35.82 -17.70 -5.94
N ALA A 455 -36.26 -18.88 -5.49
CA ALA A 455 -36.29 -19.24 -4.07
C ALA A 455 -34.89 -19.34 -3.46
N LEU A 456 -33.90 -19.85 -4.21
CA LEU A 456 -32.50 -19.94 -3.77
C LEU A 456 -31.78 -18.59 -3.83
N ALA A 457 -32.26 -17.64 -4.64
CA ALA A 457 -31.76 -16.28 -4.71
C ALA A 457 -32.36 -15.35 -3.63
N THR A 458 -33.42 -15.79 -2.94
CA THR A 458 -34.05 -15.03 -1.85
C THR A 458 -33.05 -14.81 -0.71
N GLN A 459 -32.86 -13.57 -0.28
CA GLN A 459 -31.91 -13.25 0.80
C GLN A 459 -32.54 -13.57 2.16
N ASN A 460 -31.75 -14.14 3.08
CA ASN A 460 -32.22 -14.28 4.47
C ASN A 460 -32.11 -12.94 5.21
N PRO A 461 -33.00 -12.68 6.17
CA PRO A 461 -32.85 -11.55 7.06
C PRO A 461 -31.54 -11.69 7.81
N VAL A 462 -30.74 -10.63 7.79
CA VAL A 462 -29.48 -10.57 8.55
C VAL A 462 -29.84 -10.79 10.03
N PRO A 463 -29.19 -11.73 10.75
CA PRO A 463 -29.46 -11.91 12.18
C PRO A 463 -29.27 -10.57 12.89
N GLU A 464 -30.10 -10.27 13.90
CA GLU A 464 -29.98 -9.07 14.73
C GLU A 464 -28.54 -8.95 15.27
N VAL A 465 -27.71 -8.23 14.53
CA VAL A 465 -26.43 -7.76 15.01
C VAL A 465 -26.81 -6.77 16.09
N GLN A 466 -26.37 -7.02 17.33
CA GLN A 466 -26.40 -6.02 18.39
C GLN A 466 -25.99 -4.70 17.76
N THR A 467 -26.96 -3.80 17.63
CA THR A 467 -26.80 -2.56 16.87
C THR A 467 -25.51 -1.92 17.32
N VAL A 468 -24.49 -1.96 16.45
CA VAL A 468 -23.32 -1.12 16.63
C VAL A 468 -23.85 0.26 16.38
N LYS A 469 -24.42 0.88 17.43
CA LYS A 469 -24.96 2.23 17.38
C LYS A 469 -23.89 3.06 16.72
N ALA A 470 -24.21 3.61 15.54
CA ALA A 470 -23.36 4.60 14.92
C ALA A 470 -23.02 5.61 16.01
N PRO A 471 -21.75 5.85 16.36
CA PRO A 471 -21.44 6.97 17.21
C PRO A 471 -22.03 8.19 16.50
N LYS A 472 -22.89 8.95 17.19
CA LYS A 472 -23.46 10.17 16.63
C LYS A 472 -22.31 10.92 15.97
N PRO A 473 -22.37 11.20 14.65
CA PRO A 473 -21.32 11.96 14.00
C PRO A 473 -21.11 13.19 14.85
N ALA A 474 -19.86 13.49 15.22
CA ALA A 474 -19.53 14.68 15.98
C ALA A 474 -20.25 15.83 15.27
N ARG A 475 -21.34 16.28 15.88
CA ARG A 475 -22.22 17.30 15.31
C ARG A 475 -21.25 18.43 15.05
N ARG A 476 -21.08 18.83 13.79
CA ARG A 476 -20.47 20.12 13.47
C ARG A 476 -21.26 21.11 14.32
N GLN A 477 -20.73 21.49 15.47
CA GLN A 477 -21.24 22.63 16.19
C GLN A 477 -20.84 23.78 15.29
N ALA A 478 -21.77 24.13 14.39
CA ALA A 478 -21.82 25.45 13.84
C ALA A 478 -21.86 26.36 15.07
N LYS A 479 -20.70 26.89 15.45
CA LYS A 479 -20.66 28.09 16.26
C LYS A 479 -21.57 29.07 15.52
N LYS A 480 -22.70 29.38 16.14
CA LYS A 480 -23.56 30.48 15.76
C LYS A 480 -22.76 31.74 16.08
N ILE A 481 -21.84 32.10 15.20
CA ILE A 481 -21.30 33.46 15.11
C ILE A 481 -22.43 34.22 14.42
N GLU A 482 -23.01 35.17 15.14
CA GLU A 482 -23.93 36.13 14.54
C GLU A 482 -23.27 36.74 13.30
N LYS A 483 -23.99 36.69 12.18
CA LYS A 483 -23.54 37.15 10.86
C LYS A 483 -23.02 38.59 10.93
N PRO A 484 -21.79 38.88 10.44
CA PRO A 484 -21.61 39.94 9.48
C PRO A 484 -22.00 39.42 8.08
N ALA A 485 -22.39 40.35 7.21
CA ALA A 485 -22.97 40.14 5.88
C ALA A 485 -22.10 39.28 4.92
N PRO A 486 -22.67 38.75 3.81
CA PRO A 486 -22.19 37.55 3.15
C PRO A 486 -20.86 37.76 2.39
N ALA A 487 -19.83 37.04 2.82
CA ALA A 487 -18.59 36.88 2.05
C ALA A 487 -18.85 35.93 0.87
N VAL A 488 -18.66 36.48 -0.34
CA VAL A 488 -18.58 35.79 -1.61
C VAL A 488 -17.33 34.88 -1.62
N LYS A 489 -17.42 33.75 -2.36
CA LYS A 489 -16.38 32.75 -2.69
C LYS A 489 -14.92 33.26 -2.57
N PRO A 490 -13.95 32.47 -2.06
CA PRO A 490 -12.54 32.84 -2.17
C PRO A 490 -12.16 32.86 -3.65
N ALA A 491 -12.12 34.06 -4.21
CA ALA A 491 -11.47 34.35 -5.48
C ALA A 491 -9.97 34.08 -5.33
N ALA A 492 -9.33 33.82 -6.47
CA ALA A 492 -7.90 33.62 -6.62
C ALA A 492 -7.08 34.54 -5.72
N THR A 493 -5.96 34.05 -5.18
CA THR A 493 -4.91 34.90 -4.60
C THR A 493 -4.61 36.05 -5.56
N GLU A 494 -5.09 37.25 -5.25
CA GLU A 494 -4.96 38.40 -6.13
C GLU A 494 -3.50 38.82 -6.19
N LYS A 495 -2.96 38.87 -7.41
CA LYS A 495 -1.57 39.23 -7.65
C LYS A 495 -1.35 40.69 -7.23
N PRO A 496 -0.26 41.02 -6.51
CA PRO A 496 0.08 42.40 -6.20
C PRO A 496 0.31 43.19 -7.50
N GLU A 497 -0.34 44.35 -7.62
CA GLU A 497 -0.17 45.27 -8.74
C GLU A 497 0.76 46.41 -8.30
N VAL A 498 1.86 46.63 -9.03
CA VAL A 498 2.82 47.70 -8.74
C VAL A 498 2.54 48.90 -9.62
N LYS A 499 2.32 50.07 -9.02
CA LYS A 499 2.05 51.35 -9.71
C LYS A 499 3.16 52.35 -9.42
N PHE A 500 3.28 53.37 -10.27
CA PHE A 500 4.19 54.48 -10.03
C PHE A 500 3.61 55.80 -10.54
N SER A 501 4.13 56.90 -10.01
CA SER A 501 3.89 58.26 -10.48
C SER A 501 5.18 59.07 -10.43
N ARG A 502 5.32 60.02 -11.37
CA ARG A 502 6.42 60.98 -11.36
C ARG A 502 6.01 62.17 -10.52
N ILE A 503 6.82 62.51 -9.51
CA ILE A 503 6.59 63.66 -8.64
C ILE A 503 7.24 64.91 -9.25
N ASP A 504 8.50 64.80 -9.67
CA ASP A 504 9.25 65.89 -10.28
C ASP A 504 10.30 65.37 -11.27
N ALA A 505 11.20 66.26 -11.73
CA ALA A 505 12.19 65.92 -12.74
C ALA A 505 13.08 64.72 -12.34
N GLU A 506 13.36 64.55 -11.05
CA GLU A 506 14.34 63.59 -10.52
C GLU A 506 13.74 62.52 -9.59
N HIS A 507 12.49 62.70 -9.13
CA HIS A 507 11.85 61.80 -8.17
C HIS A 507 10.60 61.10 -8.70
N HIS A 508 10.51 59.81 -8.39
CA HIS A 508 9.35 58.96 -8.65
C HIS A 508 8.88 58.31 -7.35
N GLU A 509 7.57 58.09 -7.25
CA GLU A 509 6.99 57.23 -6.22
C GLU A 509 6.48 55.93 -6.85
N GLY A 510 6.68 54.82 -6.15
CA GLY A 510 6.14 53.52 -6.49
C GLY A 510 5.34 52.97 -5.31
N TRP A 511 4.24 52.28 -5.58
CA TRP A 511 3.43 51.65 -4.54
C TRP A 511 2.81 50.33 -5.01
N VAL A 512 2.55 49.44 -4.04
CA VAL A 512 1.97 48.12 -4.29
C VAL A 512 0.52 48.10 -3.81
N MET A 513 -0.37 47.70 -4.71
CA MET A 513 -1.78 47.49 -4.45
C MET A 513 -2.05 45.99 -4.32
N VAL A 514 -2.71 45.58 -3.24
CA VAL A 514 -3.25 44.22 -3.07
C VAL A 514 -4.72 44.34 -2.75
N ALA A 515 -5.57 43.67 -3.52
CA ALA A 515 -7.03 43.78 -3.40
C ALA A 515 -7.58 45.23 -3.47
N GLY A 516 -6.92 46.09 -4.25
CA GLY A 516 -7.33 47.49 -4.43
C GLY A 516 -6.94 48.41 -3.27
N GLU A 517 -6.23 47.90 -2.26
CA GLU A 517 -5.68 48.70 -1.16
C GLU A 517 -4.17 48.90 -1.33
N GLU A 518 -3.71 50.12 -1.05
CA GLU A 518 -2.28 50.45 -1.02
C GLU A 518 -1.64 49.89 0.24
N VAL A 519 -0.70 48.98 0.07
CA VAL A 519 -0.04 48.29 1.21
C VAL A 519 1.31 48.93 1.53
N VAL A 520 2.03 49.39 0.51
CA VAL A 520 3.37 49.97 0.62
C VAL A 520 3.55 51.06 -0.43
N ARG A 521 4.09 52.21 -0.03
CA ARG A 521 4.51 53.30 -0.94
C ARG A 521 5.92 53.78 -0.58
N VAL A 522 6.75 53.95 -1.59
CA VAL A 522 8.11 54.45 -1.45
C VAL A 522 8.39 55.53 -2.48
N LYS A 523 9.11 56.56 -2.04
CA LYS A 523 9.61 57.64 -2.89
C LYS A 523 11.11 57.50 -3.04
N ILE A 524 11.59 57.52 -4.28
CA ILE A 524 13.02 57.45 -4.55
C ILE A 524 13.44 58.49 -5.59
N LYS A 525 14.72 58.84 -5.56
CA LYS A 525 15.39 59.60 -6.63
C LYS A 525 15.91 58.61 -7.66
N GLY A 526 15.43 58.68 -8.90
CA GLY A 526 15.76 57.68 -9.91
C GLY A 526 14.67 57.51 -10.95
N SER A 527 14.71 56.40 -11.70
CA SER A 527 13.72 56.12 -12.74
C SER A 527 12.43 55.54 -12.16
N ALA A 528 11.36 55.55 -12.97
CA ALA A 528 10.11 54.88 -12.65
C ALA A 528 10.28 53.38 -12.31
N MET A 529 11.15 52.68 -13.04
CA MET A 529 11.43 51.26 -12.82
C MET A 529 12.10 51.01 -11.48
N ASP A 530 13.00 51.91 -11.07
CA ASP A 530 13.64 51.83 -9.76
C ASP A 530 12.59 52.00 -8.65
N ALA A 531 11.62 52.90 -8.84
CA ALA A 531 10.58 53.17 -7.85
C ALA A 531 9.61 51.99 -7.70
N MET A 532 9.25 51.36 -8.81
CA MET A 532 8.43 50.14 -8.81
C MET A 532 9.16 48.97 -8.14
N ARG A 533 10.46 48.80 -8.44
CA ARG A 533 11.26 47.72 -7.85
C ARG A 533 11.43 47.91 -6.34
N ALA A 534 11.76 49.13 -5.91
CA ALA A 534 11.86 49.46 -4.49
C ALA A 534 10.53 49.21 -3.74
N ALA A 535 9.40 49.53 -4.37
CA ALA A 535 8.08 49.28 -3.78
C ALA A 535 7.77 47.78 -3.64
N PHE A 536 8.15 46.98 -4.63
CA PHE A 536 7.96 45.53 -4.61
C PHE A 536 8.90 44.81 -3.63
N ASP A 537 10.16 45.24 -3.55
CA ASP A 537 11.14 44.71 -2.59
C ASP A 537 10.69 45.03 -1.15
N ALA A 538 10.23 46.27 -0.89
CA ALA A 538 9.66 46.66 0.38
C ALA A 538 8.38 45.86 0.75
N TYR A 539 7.54 45.52 -0.22
CA TYR A 539 6.37 44.65 -0.01
C TYR A 539 6.76 43.19 0.30
N THR A 540 7.81 42.66 -0.34
CA THR A 540 8.27 41.27 -0.15
C THR A 540 9.27 41.09 0.99
N GLY A 541 9.71 42.18 1.62
CA GLY A 541 10.67 42.18 2.73
C GLY A 541 12.10 41.85 2.30
N ARG A 542 12.50 42.25 1.08
CA ARG A 542 13.82 41.96 0.49
C ARG A 542 14.74 43.17 0.44
#